data_AF-A0A2E9JCN6-F1
#
_entry.id   AF-A0A2E9JCN6-F1
#
_cell.length_a   1.000
_cell.length_b   1.000
_cell.length_c   1.000
_cell.angle_alpha   90.00
_cell.angle_beta   90.00
_cell.angle_gamma   90.00
#
_symmetry.space_group_name_H-M   'P 1'
#
loop_
_entity.id
_entity.type
_entity.pdbx_description
1 polymer ?
#
loop_
_entity_poly.entity_id
_entity_poly.type
_entity_poly.pdbx_seq_one_letter_code
_entity_poly.pdbx_strand_id
1 'polypeptide(L)'
;MIDPFESYKLYNALKLHFETNYDAVKYNFKSNVTPQSFFKRKDKYFFAKLAMKYNGQLKDFYISQFINTEKYIGDMMDKPAEENYARYKRIKESIHRVFSVDINILNEQEKQFDSLFKSENGQVPLVVKLWMQEEISLETIVILNSIFGFIDRESQNISDTIMWPDMKRIIEKYTPFVYYNRNKCMKLLTNVFI
;
A
#
# COMPACT_ATOMS: atom_id res chain seq x y z
N MET A 1 -12.18 21.14 10.85
CA MET A 1 -10.99 21.53 10.05
C MET A 1 -9.78 20.95 10.76
N ILE A 2 -8.97 20.12 10.09
CA ILE A 2 -7.74 19.58 10.69
C ILE A 2 -6.72 20.72 10.77
N ASP A 3 -6.14 20.93 11.96
CA ASP A 3 -5.07 21.89 12.19
C ASP A 3 -3.82 21.52 11.34
N PRO A 4 -3.12 22.47 10.68
CA PRO A 4 -1.95 22.16 9.86
C PRO A 4 -0.85 21.36 10.58
N PHE A 5 -0.71 21.54 11.89
CA PHE A 5 0.24 20.75 12.68
C PHE A 5 -0.26 19.31 12.90
N GLU A 6 -1.56 19.07 13.10
CA GLU A 6 -2.15 17.72 13.09
C GLU A 6 -1.95 17.00 11.75
N SER A 7 -2.12 17.72 10.64
CA SER A 7 -1.82 17.23 9.28
C SER A 7 -0.37 16.78 9.15
N TYR A 8 0.57 17.59 9.64
CA TYR A 8 2.00 17.23 9.67
C TYR A 8 2.29 16.01 10.57
N LYS A 9 1.69 15.93 11.78
CA LYS A 9 1.88 14.78 12.67
C LYS A 9 1.47 13.47 12.01
N LEU A 10 0.33 13.48 11.33
CA LEU A 10 -0.19 12.32 10.60
C LEU A 10 0.73 11.93 9.44
N TYR A 11 1.12 12.90 8.60
CA TYR A 11 2.08 12.68 7.52
C TYR A 11 3.39 12.08 8.06
N ASN A 12 3.93 12.64 9.14
CA ASN A 12 5.20 12.19 9.71
C ASN A 12 5.11 10.77 10.29
N ALA A 13 4.01 10.42 10.97
CA ALA A 13 3.78 9.08 11.46
C ALA A 13 3.69 8.06 10.31
N LEU A 14 2.96 8.38 9.24
CA LEU A 14 2.85 7.54 8.05
C LEU A 14 4.19 7.43 7.30
N LYS A 15 4.92 8.54 7.14
CA LYS A 15 6.25 8.53 6.54
C LYS A 15 7.18 7.58 7.28
N LEU A 16 7.27 7.72 8.61
CA LEU A 16 8.06 6.80 9.43
C LEU A 16 7.59 5.36 9.27
N HIS A 17 6.28 5.12 9.17
CA HIS A 17 5.74 3.78 8.98
C HIS A 17 6.20 3.14 7.68
N PHE A 18 6.15 3.86 6.56
CA PHE A 18 6.53 3.34 5.25
C PHE A 18 8.05 3.34 5.00
N GLU A 19 8.84 4.15 5.71
CA GLU A 19 10.28 4.28 5.48
C GLU A 19 11.16 3.56 6.52
N THR A 20 10.59 3.18 7.66
CA THR A 20 11.37 2.63 8.79
C THR A 20 10.65 1.46 9.45
N ASN A 21 11.19 0.97 10.57
CA ASN A 21 10.55 -0.05 11.40
C ASN A 21 9.39 0.47 12.26
N TYR A 22 9.01 1.75 12.13
CA TYR A 22 7.90 2.33 12.86
C TYR A 22 6.54 1.71 12.48
N ASP A 23 5.64 1.59 13.45
CA ASP A 23 4.29 1.09 13.28
C ASP A 23 3.28 2.18 13.66
N ALA A 24 2.81 2.95 12.67
CA ALA A 24 1.86 4.02 12.92
C ALA A 24 0.53 3.51 13.47
N VAL A 25 0.09 2.30 13.11
CA VAL A 25 -1.19 1.76 13.59
C VAL A 25 -1.08 1.43 15.07
N LYS A 26 -0.01 0.73 15.49
CA LYS A 26 0.28 0.44 16.90
C LYS A 26 0.35 1.71 17.76
N TYR A 27 0.92 2.78 17.23
CA TYR A 27 1.09 4.05 17.96
C TYR A 27 -0.01 5.07 17.68
N ASN A 28 -1.15 4.66 17.12
CA ASN A 28 -2.32 5.53 16.85
C ASN A 28 -1.97 6.80 16.05
N PHE A 29 -1.09 6.66 15.06
CA PHE A 29 -0.62 7.73 14.16
C PHE A 29 0.02 8.92 14.88
N LYS A 30 0.48 8.73 16.12
CA LYS A 30 1.23 9.75 16.86
C LYS A 30 2.67 9.82 16.33
N SER A 31 3.31 10.96 16.51
CA SER A 31 4.77 11.09 16.33
C SER A 31 5.31 12.17 17.26
N ASN A 32 6.61 12.11 17.58
CA ASN A 32 7.25 13.00 18.57
C ASN A 32 7.59 14.40 18.02
N VAL A 33 6.95 14.83 16.93
CA VAL A 33 7.20 16.14 16.34
C VAL A 33 6.54 17.24 17.18
N THR A 34 7.13 18.43 17.17
CA THR A 34 6.68 19.57 17.99
C THR A 34 6.13 20.71 17.12
N PRO A 35 5.19 21.53 17.62
CA PRO A 35 4.71 22.71 16.89
C PRO A 35 5.87 23.63 16.47
N GLN A 36 6.85 23.84 17.36
CA GLN A 36 8.01 24.67 17.11
C GLN A 36 8.83 24.13 15.92
N SER A 37 9.04 22.82 15.82
CA SER A 37 9.72 22.22 14.67
C SER A 37 8.91 22.37 13.37
N PHE A 38 7.58 22.30 13.44
CA PHE A 38 6.70 22.47 12.29
C PHE A 38 6.71 23.89 11.74
N PHE A 39 6.61 24.92 12.60
CA PHE A 39 6.59 26.31 12.16
C PHE A 39 7.88 26.76 11.46
N LYS A 40 9.01 26.13 11.79
CA LYS A 40 10.31 26.34 11.12
C LYS A 40 10.37 25.76 9.71
N ARG A 41 9.46 24.85 9.33
CA ARG A 41 9.45 24.26 8.00
C ARG A 41 9.06 25.28 6.92
N LYS A 42 9.75 25.22 5.78
CA LYS A 42 9.45 26.04 4.59
C LYS A 42 8.20 25.56 3.85
N ASP A 43 7.96 24.26 3.87
CA ASP A 43 6.88 23.56 3.18
C ASP A 43 5.57 23.46 4.02
N LYS A 44 5.51 24.13 5.18
CA LYS A 44 4.38 24.04 6.13
C LYS A 44 3.01 24.38 5.53
N TYR A 45 2.97 25.23 4.50
CA TYR A 45 1.73 25.65 3.86
C TYR A 45 1.04 24.51 3.10
N PHE A 46 1.80 23.51 2.61
CA PHE A 46 1.22 22.37 1.91
C PHE A 46 0.35 21.52 2.84
N PHE A 47 0.78 21.32 4.09
CA PHE A 47 0.00 20.61 5.09
C PHE A 47 -1.36 21.29 5.36
N ALA A 48 -1.40 22.62 5.38
CA ALA A 48 -2.64 23.38 5.52
C ALA A 48 -3.56 23.21 4.30
N LYS A 49 -3.02 23.31 3.09
CA LYS A 49 -3.79 23.10 1.85
C LYS A 49 -4.38 21.71 1.76
N LEU A 50 -3.59 20.68 2.05
CA LEU A 50 -4.03 19.28 2.00
C LEU A 50 -5.05 18.96 3.10
N ALA A 51 -4.86 19.47 4.31
CA ALA A 51 -5.81 19.32 5.42
C ALA A 51 -7.19 19.90 5.09
N MET A 52 -7.21 21.03 4.37
CA MET A 52 -8.44 21.65 3.91
C MET A 52 -9.08 20.86 2.76
N LYS A 53 -8.29 20.48 1.75
CA LYS A 53 -8.77 19.78 0.54
C LYS A 53 -9.32 18.38 0.83
N TYR A 54 -8.62 17.62 1.66
CA TYR A 54 -8.98 16.24 2.01
C TYR A 54 -9.50 16.13 3.44
N ASN A 55 -10.25 17.12 3.91
CA ASN A 55 -10.82 17.10 5.26
C ASN A 55 -11.67 15.84 5.48
N GLY A 56 -11.39 15.10 6.56
CA GLY A 56 -12.02 13.80 6.85
C GLY A 56 -11.44 12.60 6.08
N GLN A 57 -10.60 12.84 5.06
CA GLN A 57 -10.01 11.80 4.21
C GLN A 57 -8.47 11.89 4.12
N LEU A 58 -7.86 12.83 4.85
CA LEU A 58 -6.44 13.15 4.77
C LEU A 58 -5.51 11.93 4.99
N LYS A 59 -5.90 11.03 5.89
CA LYS A 59 -5.15 9.78 6.14
C LYS A 59 -5.13 8.89 4.90
N ASP A 60 -6.28 8.68 4.28
CA ASP A 60 -6.40 7.87 3.06
C ASP A 60 -5.64 8.51 1.90
N PHE A 61 -5.70 9.84 1.79
CA PHE A 61 -4.88 10.59 0.83
C PHE A 61 -3.38 10.37 1.05
N TYR A 62 -2.88 10.48 2.27
CA TYR A 62 -1.45 10.24 2.53
C TYR A 62 -1.04 8.79 2.30
N ILE A 63 -1.86 7.82 2.70
CA ILE A 63 -1.60 6.40 2.42
C ILE A 63 -1.49 6.18 0.91
N SER A 64 -2.40 6.75 0.11
CA SER A 64 -2.34 6.62 -1.34
C SER A 64 -1.08 7.22 -1.94
N GLN A 65 -0.48 8.24 -1.33
CA GLN A 65 0.80 8.78 -1.81
C GLN A 65 1.97 7.85 -1.44
N PHE A 66 2.04 7.40 -0.19
CA PHE A 66 3.16 6.57 0.28
C PHE A 66 3.25 5.21 -0.40
N ILE A 67 2.11 4.55 -0.71
CA ILE A 67 2.12 3.28 -1.46
C ILE A 67 2.58 3.45 -2.92
N ASN A 68 2.48 4.68 -3.46
CA ASN A 68 3.01 5.05 -4.77
C ASN A 68 4.38 5.73 -4.66
N THR A 69 5.08 5.54 -3.53
CA THR A 69 6.43 6.03 -3.25
C THR A 69 6.62 7.55 -3.25
N GLU A 70 5.53 8.31 -3.26
CA GLU A 70 5.54 9.77 -3.16
C GLU A 70 5.76 10.21 -1.73
N LYS A 71 6.93 10.80 -1.47
CA LYS A 71 7.41 11.10 -0.10
C LYS A 71 7.42 12.57 0.23
N TYR A 72 7.63 13.45 -0.74
CA TYR A 72 7.74 14.88 -0.48
C TYR A 72 6.35 15.54 -0.51
N ILE A 73 6.06 16.36 0.50
CA ILE A 73 4.73 16.95 0.67
C ILE A 73 4.35 17.92 -0.46
N GLY A 74 5.34 18.51 -1.13
CA GLY A 74 5.11 19.42 -2.26
C GLY A 74 4.55 18.69 -3.47
N ASP A 75 5.09 17.50 -3.77
CA ASP A 75 4.69 16.69 -4.93
C ASP A 75 3.27 16.12 -4.75
N MET A 76 2.81 16.01 -3.49
CA MET A 76 1.43 15.64 -3.16
C MET A 76 0.37 16.70 -3.53
N MET A 77 0.76 17.80 -4.19
CA MET A 77 -0.16 18.81 -4.69
C MET A 77 -0.48 18.68 -6.19
N ASP A 78 0.31 17.88 -6.91
CA ASP A 78 0.26 17.82 -8.36
C ASP A 78 -0.79 16.82 -8.85
N LYS A 79 -1.06 16.87 -10.15
CA LYS A 79 -2.05 16.00 -10.80
C LYS A 79 -1.83 14.50 -10.52
N PRO A 80 -0.60 13.95 -10.53
CA PRO A 80 -0.38 12.55 -10.19
C PRO A 80 -0.86 12.17 -8.78
N ALA A 81 -0.76 13.09 -7.81
CA ALA A 81 -1.22 12.83 -6.45
C ALA A 81 -2.75 12.69 -6.36
N GLU A 82 -3.48 13.47 -7.18
CA GLU A 82 -4.93 13.34 -7.32
C GLU A 82 -5.33 12.01 -7.97
N GLU A 83 -4.61 11.60 -9.02
CA GLU A 83 -4.82 10.34 -9.73
C GLU A 83 -4.56 9.14 -8.81
N ASN A 84 -3.46 9.17 -8.05
CA ASN A 84 -3.13 8.17 -7.04
C ASN A 84 -4.26 8.01 -6.02
N TYR A 85 -4.78 9.12 -5.49
CA TYR A 85 -5.86 9.08 -4.52
C TYR A 85 -7.19 8.60 -5.12
N ALA A 86 -7.51 9.03 -6.34
CA ALA A 86 -8.71 8.57 -7.04
C ALA A 86 -8.67 7.06 -7.31
N ARG A 87 -7.52 6.52 -7.73
CA ARG A 87 -7.28 5.08 -7.90
C ARG A 87 -7.46 4.34 -6.58
N TYR A 88 -6.78 4.78 -5.53
CA TYR A 88 -6.88 4.20 -4.19
C TYR A 88 -8.33 4.13 -3.68
N LYS A 89 -9.06 5.25 -3.78
CA LYS A 89 -10.46 5.31 -3.32
C LYS A 89 -11.34 4.33 -4.09
N ARG A 90 -11.20 4.27 -5.42
CA ARG A 90 -11.95 3.34 -6.27
C ARG A 90 -11.71 1.89 -5.88
N ILE A 91 -10.45 1.50 -5.67
CA ILE A 91 -10.10 0.13 -5.28
C ILE A 91 -10.66 -0.17 -3.89
N LYS A 92 -10.46 0.72 -2.91
CA LYS A 92 -10.97 0.56 -1.55
C LYS A 92 -12.49 0.35 -1.51
N GLU A 93 -13.25 1.11 -2.29
CA GLU A 93 -14.72 1.00 -2.37
C GLU A 93 -15.18 -0.27 -3.10
N SER A 94 -14.34 -0.87 -3.95
CA SER A 94 -14.68 -2.01 -4.81
C SER A 94 -13.75 -3.21 -4.63
N ILE A 95 -13.12 -3.34 -3.46
CA ILE A 95 -11.97 -4.23 -3.25
C ILE A 95 -12.24 -5.70 -3.62
N HIS A 96 -13.42 -6.24 -3.33
CA HIS A 96 -13.77 -7.61 -3.71
C HIS A 96 -13.98 -7.79 -5.20
N ARG A 97 -14.45 -6.75 -5.91
CA ARG A 97 -14.61 -6.78 -7.36
C ARG A 97 -13.24 -6.74 -8.01
N VAL A 98 -12.36 -5.83 -7.57
CA VAL A 98 -10.97 -5.74 -8.04
C VAL A 98 -10.26 -7.07 -7.81
N PHE A 99 -10.32 -7.59 -6.59
CA PHE A 99 -9.76 -8.91 -6.26
C PHE A 99 -10.29 -10.01 -7.18
N SER A 100 -11.59 -10.04 -7.46
CA SER A 100 -12.19 -11.03 -8.36
C SER A 100 -11.68 -10.92 -9.80
N VAL A 101 -11.36 -9.72 -10.28
CA VAL A 101 -10.78 -9.52 -11.61
C VAL A 101 -9.33 -9.98 -11.61
N ASP A 102 -8.54 -9.53 -10.63
CA ASP A 102 -7.12 -9.85 -10.53
C ASP A 102 -6.86 -11.35 -10.42
N ILE A 103 -7.68 -12.11 -9.67
CA ILE A 103 -7.52 -13.57 -9.57
C ILE A 103 -7.87 -14.31 -10.88
N ASN A 104 -8.71 -13.75 -11.75
CA ASN A 104 -8.95 -14.32 -13.07
C ASN A 104 -7.71 -14.14 -13.96
N ILE A 105 -7.06 -12.97 -13.90
CA ILE A 105 -5.78 -12.72 -14.60
C ILE A 105 -4.71 -13.72 -14.13
N LEU A 106 -4.68 -14.02 -12.83
CA LEU A 106 -3.79 -15.06 -12.27
C LEU A 106 -4.11 -16.46 -12.81
N ASN A 107 -5.39 -16.79 -12.98
CA ASN A 107 -5.83 -18.08 -13.52
C ASN A 107 -5.49 -18.24 -15.02
N GLU A 108 -5.52 -17.15 -15.78
CA GLU A 108 -5.15 -17.11 -17.20
C GLU A 108 -3.65 -17.38 -17.45
N GLN A 109 -2.81 -17.40 -16.41
CA GLN A 109 -1.38 -17.70 -16.56
C GLN A 109 -1.09 -19.18 -16.88
N GLU A 110 -2.12 -20.04 -16.95
CA GLU A 110 -2.03 -21.49 -17.24
C GLU A 110 -1.02 -22.24 -16.36
N LYS A 111 -0.82 -21.76 -15.13
CA LYS A 111 0.08 -22.36 -14.14
C LYS A 111 -0.71 -23.03 -13.02
N GLN A 112 -0.09 -24.04 -12.39
CA GLN A 112 -0.62 -24.57 -11.13
C GLN A 112 -0.72 -23.45 -10.09
N PHE A 113 -1.85 -23.35 -9.39
CA PHE A 113 -2.13 -22.29 -8.43
C PHE A 113 -0.97 -22.03 -7.45
N ASP A 114 -0.42 -23.09 -6.85
CA ASP A 114 0.69 -22.97 -5.89
C ASP A 114 1.96 -22.34 -6.48
N SER A 115 2.20 -22.52 -7.79
CA SER A 115 3.38 -21.96 -8.45
C SER A 115 3.31 -20.44 -8.64
N LEU A 116 2.12 -19.84 -8.58
CA LEU A 116 1.94 -18.38 -8.60
C LEU A 116 2.69 -17.69 -7.43
N PHE A 117 2.84 -18.43 -6.33
CA PHE A 117 3.36 -17.94 -5.05
C PHE A 117 4.76 -18.45 -4.72
N LYS A 118 5.47 -19.10 -5.66
CA LYS A 118 6.82 -19.65 -5.42
C LYS A 118 7.87 -18.77 -6.09
N SER A 119 8.98 -18.55 -5.40
CA SER A 119 10.18 -18.01 -6.02
C SER A 119 10.91 -19.12 -6.78
N GLU A 120 11.25 -18.86 -8.03
CA GLU A 120 12.00 -19.78 -8.88
C GLU A 120 13.26 -19.08 -9.40
N ASN A 121 14.42 -19.74 -9.29
CA ASN A 121 15.70 -19.23 -9.81
C ASN A 121 16.08 -17.82 -9.30
N GLY A 122 15.83 -17.53 -8.01
CA GLY A 122 16.15 -16.23 -7.43
C GLY A 122 15.17 -15.11 -7.78
N GLN A 123 14.12 -15.38 -8.56
CA GLN A 123 13.16 -14.37 -9.02
C GLN A 123 12.00 -14.20 -8.03
N VAL A 124 11.37 -13.03 -8.07
CA VAL A 124 10.12 -12.81 -7.32
C VAL A 124 9.01 -13.75 -7.82
N PRO A 125 8.06 -14.17 -6.95
CA PRO A 125 6.90 -14.96 -7.37
C PRO A 125 6.13 -14.33 -8.53
N LEU A 126 5.50 -15.15 -9.38
CA LEU A 126 4.77 -14.65 -10.56
C LEU A 126 3.68 -13.65 -10.19
N VAL A 127 2.99 -13.88 -9.07
CA VAL A 127 1.99 -12.93 -8.55
C VAL A 127 2.60 -11.54 -8.31
N VAL A 128 3.82 -11.45 -7.75
CA VAL A 128 4.52 -10.17 -7.54
C VAL A 128 4.92 -9.56 -8.87
N LYS A 129 5.39 -10.38 -9.83
CA LYS A 129 5.75 -9.90 -11.17
C LYS A 129 4.57 -9.24 -11.89
N LEU A 130 3.37 -9.83 -11.81
CA LEU A 130 2.16 -9.26 -12.42
C LEU A 130 1.76 -7.94 -11.75
N TRP A 131 1.95 -7.82 -10.44
CA TRP A 131 1.78 -6.53 -9.76
C TRP A 131 2.79 -5.48 -10.24
N MET A 132 4.07 -5.84 -10.42
CA MET A 132 5.08 -4.93 -10.97
C MET A 132 4.76 -4.47 -12.41
N GLN A 133 3.98 -5.27 -13.14
CA GLN A 133 3.50 -4.95 -14.49
C GLN A 133 2.17 -4.17 -14.47
N GLU A 134 1.66 -3.82 -13.28
CA GLU A 134 0.35 -3.18 -13.07
C GLU A 134 -0.85 -3.97 -13.57
N GLU A 135 -0.69 -5.28 -13.84
CA GLU A 135 -1.75 -6.18 -14.29
C GLU A 135 -2.72 -6.52 -13.14
N ILE A 136 -2.22 -6.51 -11.90
CA ILE A 136 -3.02 -6.71 -10.69
C ILE A 136 -2.68 -5.67 -9.62
N SER A 137 -3.62 -5.44 -8.71
CA SER A 137 -3.48 -4.45 -7.65
C SER A 137 -2.57 -4.89 -6.50
N LEU A 138 -1.97 -3.91 -5.81
CA LEU A 138 -1.24 -4.14 -4.57
C LEU A 138 -2.16 -4.74 -3.48
N GLU A 139 -3.42 -4.33 -3.44
CA GLU A 139 -4.44 -4.87 -2.54
C GLU A 139 -4.61 -6.37 -2.72
N THR A 140 -4.61 -6.87 -3.97
CA THR A 140 -4.67 -8.30 -4.24
C THR A 140 -3.45 -9.04 -3.69
N ILE A 141 -2.25 -8.49 -3.86
CA ILE A 141 -1.02 -9.07 -3.27
C ILE A 141 -1.14 -9.16 -1.75
N VAL A 142 -1.59 -8.09 -1.10
CA VAL A 142 -1.80 -8.04 0.34
C VAL A 142 -2.83 -9.08 0.79
N ILE A 143 -3.97 -9.18 0.11
CA ILE A 143 -5.02 -10.16 0.42
C ILE A 143 -4.47 -11.58 0.29
N LEU A 144 -3.81 -11.91 -0.82
CA LEU A 144 -3.23 -13.24 -1.05
C LEU A 144 -2.16 -13.55 -0.01
N ASN A 145 -1.29 -12.60 0.31
CA ASN A 145 -0.23 -12.82 1.30
C ASN A 145 -0.82 -13.03 2.71
N SER A 146 -1.86 -12.28 3.08
CA SER A 146 -2.52 -12.47 4.37
C SER A 146 -3.28 -13.82 4.49
N ILE A 147 -3.59 -14.47 3.36
CA ILE A 147 -4.21 -15.80 3.34
C ILE A 147 -3.14 -16.91 3.31
N PHE A 148 -2.09 -16.76 2.50
CA PHE A 148 -1.13 -17.84 2.19
C PHE A 148 0.29 -17.65 2.75
N GLY A 149 0.62 -16.48 3.28
CA GLY A 149 1.90 -16.17 3.92
C GLY A 149 3.13 -16.31 3.01
N PHE A 150 2.96 -16.11 1.70
CA PHE A 150 4.02 -16.42 0.73
C PHE A 150 5.15 -15.39 0.68
N ILE A 151 4.91 -14.12 1.04
CA ILE A 151 5.96 -13.09 1.00
C ILE A 151 7.09 -13.45 1.95
N ASP A 152 6.78 -13.77 3.21
CA ASP A 152 7.79 -14.18 4.18
C ASP A 152 8.44 -15.51 3.81
N ARG A 153 7.63 -16.48 3.35
CA ARG A 153 8.12 -17.81 2.96
C ARG A 153 9.04 -17.78 1.74
N GLU A 154 8.85 -16.88 0.79
CA GLU A 154 9.66 -16.85 -0.44
C GLU A 154 10.75 -15.78 -0.41
N SER A 155 10.73 -14.86 0.57
CA SER A 155 11.68 -13.75 0.66
C SER A 155 13.14 -14.20 0.62
N GLN A 156 13.48 -15.29 1.32
CA GLN A 156 14.85 -15.79 1.40
C GLN A 156 15.32 -16.51 0.12
N ASN A 157 14.39 -16.82 -0.79
CA ASN A 157 14.69 -17.48 -2.06
C ASN A 157 14.95 -16.47 -3.19
N ILE A 158 14.71 -15.17 -2.95
CA ILE A 158 14.85 -14.11 -3.95
C ILE A 158 16.27 -13.54 -3.89
N SER A 159 16.95 -13.51 -5.04
CA SER A 159 18.34 -13.06 -5.16
C SER A 159 18.49 -11.55 -5.34
N ASP A 160 17.43 -10.85 -5.76
CA ASP A 160 17.45 -9.40 -5.88
C ASP A 160 17.54 -8.75 -4.51
N THR A 161 18.66 -8.09 -4.23
CA THR A 161 18.91 -7.38 -2.96
C THR A 161 18.63 -5.89 -3.04
N ILE A 162 18.19 -5.37 -4.20
CA ILE A 162 18.01 -3.94 -4.46
C ILE A 162 16.52 -3.60 -4.46
N MET A 163 15.71 -4.16 -5.37
CA MET A 163 14.31 -3.77 -5.50
C MET A 163 13.39 -4.54 -4.55
N TRP A 164 13.67 -5.83 -4.35
CA TRP A 164 12.85 -6.69 -3.48
C TRP A 164 12.65 -6.16 -2.06
N PRO A 165 13.67 -5.65 -1.32
CA PRO A 165 13.46 -5.11 0.02
C PRO A 165 12.44 -3.98 0.08
N ASP A 166 12.40 -3.11 -0.93
CA ASP A 166 11.44 -2.00 -0.99
C ASP A 166 10.04 -2.47 -1.37
N MET A 167 9.93 -3.40 -2.32
CA MET A 167 8.65 -4.04 -2.67
C MET A 167 8.04 -4.78 -1.48
N LYS A 168 8.84 -5.61 -0.80
CA LYS A 168 8.45 -6.30 0.42
C LYS A 168 7.95 -5.31 1.47
N ARG A 169 8.71 -4.24 1.73
CA ARG A 169 8.34 -3.20 2.69
C ARG A 169 6.99 -2.57 2.35
N ILE A 170 6.75 -2.22 1.08
CA ILE A 170 5.47 -1.63 0.67
C ILE A 170 4.31 -2.58 0.95
N ILE A 171 4.44 -3.86 0.59
CA ILE A 171 3.40 -4.88 0.83
C ILE A 171 3.10 -5.01 2.34
N GLU A 172 4.13 -5.16 3.16
CA GLU A 172 4.00 -5.33 4.61
C GLU A 172 3.43 -4.09 5.30
N LYS A 173 3.97 -2.91 4.98
CA LYS A 173 3.52 -1.63 5.57
C LYS A 173 2.14 -1.23 5.09
N TYR A 174 1.73 -1.65 3.89
CA TYR A 174 0.37 -1.38 3.43
C TYR A 174 -0.68 -2.32 4.04
N THR A 175 -0.29 -3.54 4.41
CA THR A 175 -1.18 -4.58 4.95
C THR A 175 -2.22 -4.10 5.99
N PRO A 176 -1.86 -3.34 7.05
CA PRO A 176 -2.83 -2.93 8.06
C PRO A 176 -3.87 -1.89 7.58
N PHE A 177 -3.75 -1.39 6.34
CA PHE A 177 -4.69 -0.44 5.74
C PHE A 177 -5.65 -1.10 4.73
N VAL A 178 -5.47 -2.39 4.43
CA VAL A 178 -6.32 -3.13 3.48
C VAL A 178 -7.43 -3.86 4.22
N TYR A 179 -8.66 -3.34 4.14
CA TYR A 179 -9.83 -3.92 4.80
C TYR A 179 -10.65 -4.74 3.81
N TYR A 180 -10.83 -6.03 4.10
CA TYR A 180 -11.56 -6.94 3.23
C TYR A 180 -12.28 -8.05 4.03
N ASN A 181 -13.32 -8.63 3.43
CA ASN A 181 -13.97 -9.83 3.96
C ASN A 181 -13.23 -11.09 3.49
N ARG A 182 -12.52 -11.75 4.41
CA ARG A 182 -11.72 -12.95 4.14
C ARG A 182 -12.52 -14.11 3.57
N ASN A 183 -13.71 -14.40 4.12
CA ASN A 183 -14.56 -15.50 3.65
C ASN A 183 -15.01 -15.30 2.20
N LYS A 184 -15.31 -14.05 1.83
CA LYS A 184 -15.66 -13.71 0.44
C LYS A 184 -14.48 -13.92 -0.51
N CYS A 185 -13.27 -13.47 -0.13
CA CYS A 185 -12.06 -13.71 -0.94
C CYS A 185 -11.74 -15.20 -1.07
N MET A 186 -11.83 -15.98 0.02
CA MET A 186 -11.65 -17.43 -0.03
C MET A 186 -12.64 -18.10 -0.98
N LYS A 187 -13.93 -17.72 -0.92
CA LYS A 187 -14.95 -18.25 -1.83
C LYS A 187 -14.66 -17.93 -3.29
N LEU A 188 -14.20 -16.71 -3.58
CA LEU A 188 -13.81 -16.30 -4.94
C LEU A 188 -12.63 -17.14 -5.45
N LEU A 189 -11.61 -17.35 -4.62
CA LEU A 189 -10.45 -18.19 -4.98
C LEU A 189 -10.86 -19.63 -5.27
N THR A 190 -11.67 -20.25 -4.42
CA THR A 190 -12.17 -21.61 -4.64
C THR A 190 -12.93 -21.70 -5.96
N ASN A 191 -13.83 -20.75 -6.26
CA ASN A 191 -14.61 -20.77 -7.48
C ASN A 191 -13.77 -20.64 -8.78
N VAL A 192 -12.58 -20.05 -8.70
CA VAL A 192 -11.72 -19.78 -9.87
C VAL A 192 -10.70 -20.91 -10.09
N PHE A 193 -10.14 -21.45 -9.01
CA PHE A 193 -9.00 -22.38 -9.07
C PHE A 193 -9.33 -23.84 -8.71
N ILE A 194 -10.55 -24.14 -8.28
CA ILE A 194 -11.03 -25.49 -7.92
C ILE A 194 -12.33 -25.79 -8.67
#